data_AF-A0A453BK09-F1
#
_entry.id   AF-A0A453BK09-F1
#
_cell.length_a   1.000
_cell.length_b   1.000
_cell.length_c   1.000
_cell.angle_alpha   90.00
_cell.angle_beta   90.00
_cell.angle_gamma   90.00
#
_symmetry.space_group_name_H-M   'P 1'
#
loop_
_entity.id
_entity.type
_entity.pdbx_description
1 polymer ?
#
loop_
_entity_poly.entity_id
_entity_poly.type
_entity_poly.pdbx_seq_one_letter_code
_entity_poly.pdbx_strand_id
1 'polypeptide(L)'
;TSMASVCGGCLALQDAGVPIKFPVAGIAMGLVLDTQEFGGDGTPLILSDITGSEDASGDMDLKVAGNEHGISAFQMDIKVVGITLPVMEQALLQARDGRKHILNEMLKCSPPPCKALSPHAPVIHVMKVKPNKVNLIIGSGGRTIKSILEETGVYAIDARDDGTVRRTW
;
A
#
# COMPACT_ATOMS: atom_id res chain seq x y z
N THR A 1 -9.52 -10.66 1.31
CA THR A 1 -8.83 -10.10 0.13
C THR A 1 -8.13 -8.77 0.37
N SER A 2 -8.73 -7.80 1.09
CA SER A 2 -8.12 -6.47 1.32
C SER A 2 -6.71 -6.52 1.93
N MET A 3 -6.48 -7.41 2.89
CA MET A 3 -5.16 -7.56 3.54
C MET A 3 -4.09 -8.15 2.61
N ALA A 4 -4.48 -9.07 1.72
CA ALA A 4 -3.59 -9.58 0.68
C ALA A 4 -3.19 -8.46 -0.31
N SER A 5 -4.10 -7.53 -0.63
CA SER A 5 -3.77 -6.37 -1.46
C SER A 5 -2.74 -5.44 -0.80
N VAL A 6 -2.75 -5.31 0.52
CA VAL A 6 -1.72 -4.57 1.25
C VAL A 6 -0.35 -5.26 1.11
N CYS A 7 -0.29 -6.56 1.35
CA CYS A 7 0.96 -7.33 1.24
C CYS A 7 1.50 -7.32 -0.20
N GLY A 8 0.65 -7.63 -1.18
CA GLY A 8 1.01 -7.63 -2.59
C GLY A 8 1.39 -6.24 -3.10
N GLY A 9 0.64 -5.21 -2.71
CA GLY A 9 0.97 -3.83 -3.05
C GLY A 9 2.31 -3.38 -2.46
N CYS A 10 2.63 -3.80 -1.24
CA CYS A 10 3.94 -3.52 -0.63
C CYS A 10 5.09 -4.14 -1.44
N LEU A 11 4.96 -5.42 -1.83
CA LEU A 11 5.95 -6.09 -2.66
C LEU A 11 6.07 -5.43 -4.04
N ALA A 12 4.94 -5.09 -4.67
CA ALA A 12 4.92 -4.42 -5.97
C ALA A 12 5.58 -3.04 -5.94
N LEU A 13 5.36 -2.24 -4.88
CA LEU A 13 6.02 -0.95 -4.71
C LEU A 13 7.54 -1.11 -4.55
N GLN A 14 7.99 -2.10 -3.78
CA GLN A 14 9.42 -2.40 -3.65
C GLN A 14 10.01 -2.86 -4.98
N ASP A 15 9.31 -3.70 -5.72
CA ASP A 15 9.78 -4.23 -7.00
C ASP A 15 9.86 -3.12 -8.06
N ALA A 16 8.90 -2.19 -8.05
CA ALA A 16 8.91 -1.00 -8.89
C ALA A 16 9.95 0.06 -8.49
N GLY A 17 10.73 -0.16 -7.42
CA GLY A 17 11.74 0.78 -6.94
C GLY A 17 11.18 2.02 -6.24
N VAL A 18 9.92 1.99 -5.79
CA VAL A 18 9.32 3.09 -5.03
C VAL A 18 9.98 3.14 -3.64
N PRO A 19 10.49 4.31 -3.20
CA PRO A 19 11.17 4.44 -1.92
C PRO A 19 10.17 4.44 -0.75
N ILE A 20 9.67 3.27 -0.38
CA ILE A 20 8.82 3.10 0.81
C ILE A 20 9.65 3.18 2.10
N LYS A 21 9.08 3.76 3.17
CA LYS A 21 9.79 3.92 4.45
C LYS A 21 10.06 2.57 5.15
N PHE A 22 9.13 1.64 5.06
CA PHE A 22 9.18 0.32 5.68
C PHE A 22 8.17 -0.62 5.01
N PRO A 23 8.44 -1.94 5.00
CA PRO A 23 7.46 -2.91 4.53
C PRO A 23 6.25 -2.97 5.48
N VAL A 24 5.08 -3.25 4.91
CA VAL A 24 3.82 -3.38 5.65
C VAL A 24 3.10 -4.66 5.23
N ALA A 25 2.43 -5.29 6.19
CA ALA A 25 1.55 -6.44 5.95
C ALA A 25 0.19 -6.20 6.61
N GLY A 26 -0.82 -6.89 6.10
CA GLY A 26 -2.16 -6.93 6.68
C GLY A 26 -2.53 -8.34 7.12
N ILE A 27 -3.39 -8.46 8.12
CA ILE A 27 -4.02 -9.71 8.54
C ILE A 27 -5.48 -9.46 8.90
N ALA A 28 -6.34 -10.43 8.63
CA ALA A 28 -7.74 -10.45 9.06
C ALA A 28 -7.88 -11.39 10.26
N MET A 29 -8.62 -10.96 11.27
CA MET A 29 -8.84 -11.67 12.52
C MET A 29 -10.34 -11.86 12.71
N GLY A 30 -10.71 -13.00 13.28
CA GLY A 30 -12.09 -13.31 13.64
C GLY A 30 -12.29 -13.39 15.14
N LEU A 31 -13.55 -13.43 15.54
CA LEU A 31 -13.95 -13.71 16.92
C LEU A 31 -15.13 -14.68 16.93
N VAL A 32 -15.12 -15.60 17.89
CA VAL A 32 -16.31 -16.31 18.37
C VAL A 32 -16.44 -15.98 19.85
N LEU A 33 -17.48 -15.22 20.21
CA LEU A 33 -17.65 -14.67 21.55
C LEU A 33 -18.23 -15.72 22.51
N ASP A 34 -19.32 -16.38 22.10
CA ASP A 34 -19.94 -17.47 22.87
C ASP A 34 -19.48 -18.82 22.34
N THR A 35 -18.50 -19.40 23.02
CA THR A 35 -18.01 -20.73 22.68
C THR A 35 -18.82 -21.84 23.34
N GLN A 36 -19.71 -21.56 24.32
CA GLN A 36 -20.49 -22.60 25.01
C GLN A 36 -21.49 -23.27 24.08
N GLU A 37 -22.11 -22.51 23.18
CA GLU A 37 -23.04 -23.04 22.16
C GLU A 37 -22.40 -24.16 21.31
N PHE A 38 -21.08 -24.09 21.13
CA PHE A 38 -20.30 -25.04 20.33
C PHE A 38 -19.44 -26.00 21.18
N GLY A 39 -19.73 -26.14 22.48
CA GLY A 39 -19.05 -27.08 23.38
C GLY A 39 -17.74 -26.58 23.99
N GLY A 40 -17.47 -25.28 23.90
CA GLY A 40 -16.38 -24.59 24.60
C GLY A 40 -16.73 -24.22 26.05
N ASP A 41 -15.82 -23.51 26.71
CA ASP A 41 -15.95 -23.13 28.13
C ASP A 41 -16.58 -21.73 28.34
N GLY A 42 -16.93 -21.04 27.25
CA GLY A 42 -17.47 -19.67 27.26
C GLY A 42 -16.40 -18.59 27.17
N THR A 43 -15.12 -18.97 27.03
CA THR A 43 -14.05 -18.02 26.73
C THR A 43 -14.13 -17.61 25.26
N PRO A 44 -14.03 -16.30 24.94
CA PRO A 44 -13.98 -15.84 23.56
C PRO A 44 -12.77 -16.42 22.81
N LEU A 45 -13.00 -16.90 21.58
CA LEU A 45 -11.97 -17.46 20.71
C LEU A 45 -11.61 -16.46 19.61
N ILE A 46 -10.34 -16.06 19.54
CA ILE A 46 -9.82 -15.18 18.49
C ILE A 46 -9.17 -16.02 17.39
N LEU A 47 -9.63 -15.85 16.16
CA LEU A 47 -9.13 -16.54 14.99
C LEU A 47 -8.14 -15.66 14.23
N SER A 48 -7.03 -16.23 13.75
CA SER A 48 -6.04 -15.55 12.91
C SER A 48 -6.17 -15.96 11.45
N ASP A 49 -6.05 -14.99 10.55
CA ASP A 49 -6.10 -15.18 9.08
C ASP A 49 -7.38 -15.91 8.64
N ILE A 50 -8.52 -15.33 9.01
CA ILE A 50 -9.83 -15.96 8.78
C ILE A 50 -10.13 -16.18 7.30
N THR A 51 -10.76 -17.31 7.05
CA THR A 51 -11.40 -17.64 5.78
C THR A 51 -12.73 -16.89 5.63
N GLY A 52 -13.27 -16.86 4.41
CA GLY A 52 -14.59 -16.25 4.17
C GLY A 52 -15.73 -16.94 4.92
N SER A 53 -15.60 -18.24 5.22
CA SER A 53 -16.60 -18.97 6.02
C SER A 53 -16.54 -18.58 7.49
N GLU A 54 -15.34 -18.43 8.05
CA GLU A 54 -15.15 -17.97 9.44
C GLU A 54 -15.56 -16.51 9.63
N ASP A 55 -15.35 -15.66 8.63
CA ASP A 55 -15.93 -14.32 8.61
C ASP A 55 -17.47 -14.41 8.64
N ALA A 56 -18.08 -15.11 7.68
CA ALA A 56 -19.54 -15.18 7.54
C ALA A 56 -20.25 -15.74 8.78
N SER A 57 -19.63 -16.69 9.48
CA SER A 57 -20.19 -17.33 10.69
C SER A 57 -19.67 -16.77 12.01
N GLY A 58 -18.64 -15.92 11.98
CA GLY A 58 -18.04 -15.33 13.17
C GLY A 58 -18.71 -14.03 13.61
N ASP A 59 -18.30 -13.55 14.78
CA ASP A 59 -18.89 -12.40 15.48
C ASP A 59 -18.20 -11.07 15.16
N MET A 60 -17.01 -11.13 14.56
CA MET A 60 -16.19 -9.97 14.23
C MET A 60 -15.30 -10.26 13.02
N ASP A 61 -15.15 -9.26 12.17
CA ASP A 61 -14.09 -9.18 11.16
C ASP A 61 -13.18 -7.99 11.46
N LEU A 62 -12.02 -8.29 12.03
CA LEU A 62 -11.02 -7.32 12.43
C LEU A 62 -9.82 -7.37 11.49
N LYS A 63 -9.64 -6.32 10.70
CA LYS A 63 -8.53 -6.16 9.77
C LYS A 63 -7.52 -5.17 10.29
N VAL A 64 -6.26 -5.59 10.36
CA VAL A 64 -5.17 -4.74 10.85
C VAL A 64 -3.99 -4.81 9.90
N ALA A 65 -3.51 -3.64 9.49
CA ALA A 65 -2.33 -3.50 8.66
C ALA A 65 -1.27 -2.63 9.33
N GLY A 66 0.00 -2.94 9.09
CA GLY A 66 1.11 -2.19 9.68
C GLY A 66 2.46 -2.86 9.46
N ASN A 67 3.48 -2.29 10.10
CA ASN A 67 4.83 -2.83 10.12
C ASN A 67 5.10 -3.53 11.47
N GLU A 68 6.36 -3.87 11.74
CA GLU A 68 6.75 -4.52 13.00
C GLU A 68 6.52 -3.64 14.24
N HIS A 69 6.58 -2.31 14.07
CA HIS A 69 6.60 -1.34 15.16
C HIS A 69 5.26 -0.64 15.40
N GLY A 70 4.31 -0.74 14.46
CA GLY A 70 3.08 0.03 14.53
C GLY A 70 2.01 -0.38 13.54
N ILE A 71 0.82 0.16 13.75
CA ILE A 71 -0.36 -0.04 12.92
C ILE A 71 -0.50 1.18 11.99
N SER A 72 -0.67 0.93 10.69
CA SER A 72 -0.94 1.97 9.69
C SER A 72 -2.41 2.10 9.37
N ALA A 73 -3.16 0.99 9.46
CA ALA A 73 -4.60 0.97 9.21
C ALA A 73 -5.29 -0.09 10.06
N PHE A 74 -6.53 0.20 10.43
CA PHE A 74 -7.39 -0.66 11.23
C PHE A 74 -8.82 -0.52 10.71
N GLN A 75 -9.51 -1.64 10.50
CA GLN A 75 -10.92 -1.71 10.18
C GLN A 75 -11.53 -2.81 11.02
N MET A 76 -12.67 -2.52 11.65
CA MET A 76 -13.37 -3.47 12.50
C MET A 76 -14.85 -3.47 12.13
N ASP A 77 -15.34 -4.63 11.72
CA ASP A 77 -16.75 -4.91 11.47
C ASP A 77 -17.26 -5.81 12.60
N ILE A 78 -18.14 -5.26 13.44
CA ILE A 78 -18.70 -5.94 14.60
C ILE A 78 -20.11 -6.41 14.25
N LYS A 79 -20.38 -7.70 14.43
CA LYS A 79 -21.68 -8.31 14.12
C LYS A 79 -22.55 -8.54 15.35
N VAL A 80 -21.94 -8.56 16.54
CA VAL A 80 -22.61 -8.80 17.82
C VAL A 80 -22.30 -7.75 18.87
N VAL A 81 -23.17 -7.63 19.87
CA VAL A 81 -22.87 -6.87 21.08
C VAL A 81 -22.06 -7.71 22.08
N GLY A 82 -21.29 -7.08 22.95
CA GLY A 82 -20.59 -7.76 24.05
C GLY A 82 -19.09 -7.98 23.85
N ILE A 83 -18.50 -7.48 22.75
CA ILE A 83 -17.05 -7.45 22.60
C ILE A 83 -16.45 -6.43 23.57
N THR A 84 -15.61 -6.90 24.50
CA THR A 84 -15.00 -6.07 25.54
C THR A 84 -13.62 -5.56 25.14
N LEU A 85 -13.15 -4.47 25.77
CA LEU A 85 -11.81 -3.94 25.52
C LEU A 85 -10.67 -4.97 25.75
N PRO A 86 -10.71 -5.81 26.81
CA PRO A 86 -9.71 -6.87 26.98
C PRO A 86 -9.64 -7.86 25.82
N VAL A 87 -10.78 -8.26 25.26
CA VAL A 87 -10.83 -9.15 24.09
C VAL A 87 -10.23 -8.48 22.86
N MET A 88 -10.54 -7.19 22.66
CA MET A 88 -9.95 -6.41 21.57
C MET A 88 -8.44 -6.24 21.71
N GLU A 89 -7.94 -6.04 22.93
CA GLU A 89 -6.51 -5.96 23.21
C GLU A 89 -5.80 -7.27 22.86
N GLN A 90 -6.37 -8.41 23.28
CA GLN A 90 -5.85 -9.73 22.91
C GLN A 90 -5.86 -9.94 21.39
N ALA A 91 -6.95 -9.54 20.71
CA ALA A 91 -7.05 -9.67 19.26
C ALA A 91 -6.00 -8.82 18.53
N LEU A 92 -5.72 -7.61 19.01
CA LEU A 92 -4.68 -6.74 18.47
C LEU A 92 -3.26 -7.29 18.70
N LEU A 93 -3.01 -7.91 19.86
CA LEU A 93 -1.74 -8.57 20.16
C LEU A 93 -1.53 -9.80 19.26
N GLN A 94 -2.54 -10.65 19.11
CA GLN A 94 -2.49 -11.79 18.20
C GLN A 94 -2.33 -11.35 16.74
N ALA A 95 -3.02 -10.27 16.32
CA ALA A 95 -2.86 -9.67 15.00
C ALA A 95 -1.44 -9.13 14.79
N ARG A 96 -0.79 -8.55 15.82
CA ARG A 96 0.60 -8.10 15.73
C ARG A 96 1.52 -9.27 15.40
N ASP A 97 1.35 -10.39 16.08
CA ASP A 97 2.21 -11.56 15.89
C ASP A 97 1.96 -12.21 14.51
N GLY A 98 0.70 -12.27 14.07
CA GLY A 98 0.34 -12.67 12.70
C GLY A 98 0.92 -11.76 11.62
N ARG A 99 0.86 -10.43 11.78
CA ARG A 99 1.51 -9.49 10.85
C ARG A 99 3.03 -9.69 10.80
N LYS A 100 3.68 -9.92 11.95
CA LYS A 100 5.13 -10.22 11.99
C LYS A 100 5.46 -11.50 11.23
N HIS A 101 4.64 -12.54 11.38
CA HIS A 101 4.80 -13.76 10.62
C HIS A 101 4.72 -13.52 9.11
N ILE A 102 3.68 -12.82 8.64
CA ILE A 102 3.50 -12.51 7.21
C ILE A 102 4.66 -11.65 6.68
N LEU A 103 5.09 -10.62 7.42
CA LEU A 103 6.25 -9.80 7.04
C LEU A 103 7.52 -10.65 6.88
N ASN A 104 7.77 -11.58 7.80
CA ASN A 104 8.94 -12.45 7.73
C ASN A 104 8.89 -13.39 6.51
N GLU A 105 7.70 -13.87 6.11
CA GLU A 105 7.56 -14.66 4.88
C GLU A 105 7.73 -13.79 3.62
N MET A 106 7.19 -12.57 3.61
CA MET A 106 7.39 -11.62 2.50
C MET A 106 8.87 -11.29 2.29
N LEU A 107 9.68 -11.23 3.35
CA LEU A 107 11.12 -10.98 3.25
C LEU A 107 11.90 -12.15 2.62
N LYS A 108 11.30 -13.35 2.55
CA LYS A 108 11.88 -14.54 1.91
C LYS A 108 11.53 -14.64 0.42
N CYS A 109 10.81 -13.67 -0.14
CA CYS A 109 10.48 -13.66 -1.57
C CYS A 109 11.72 -13.84 -2.44
N SER A 110 11.63 -14.76 -3.41
CA SER A 110 12.69 -15.07 -4.37
C SER A 110 12.12 -15.07 -5.80
N PRO A 111 12.64 -14.22 -6.72
CA PRO A 111 13.70 -13.25 -6.48
C PRO A 111 13.26 -12.15 -5.49
N PRO A 112 14.21 -11.54 -4.75
CA PRO A 112 13.88 -10.38 -3.94
C PRO A 112 13.42 -9.22 -4.84
N PRO A 113 12.56 -8.31 -4.36
CA PRO A 113 12.12 -7.14 -5.14
C PRO A 113 13.31 -6.36 -5.70
N CYS A 114 13.23 -5.96 -6.97
CA CYS A 114 14.33 -5.34 -7.71
C CYS A 114 14.87 -4.06 -7.05
N LYS A 115 13.99 -3.29 -6.38
CA LYS A 115 14.29 -2.00 -5.71
C LYS A 115 14.89 -0.93 -6.63
N ALA A 116 14.94 -1.17 -7.93
CA ALA A 116 15.32 -0.21 -8.95
C ALA A 116 14.09 0.19 -9.76
N LEU A 117 14.08 1.44 -10.25
CA LEU A 117 13.01 1.92 -11.10
C LEU A 117 12.99 1.12 -12.41
N SER A 118 11.80 0.66 -12.81
CA SER A 118 11.62 -0.06 -14.07
C SER A 118 12.10 0.78 -15.26
N PRO A 119 12.75 0.17 -16.28
CA PRO A 119 13.05 0.85 -17.54
C PRO A 119 11.80 1.38 -18.27
N HIS A 120 10.63 0.82 -17.96
CA HIS A 120 9.34 1.24 -18.50
C HIS A 120 8.61 2.25 -17.62
N ALA A 121 9.17 2.63 -16.47
CA ALA A 121 8.55 3.62 -15.61
C ALA A 121 8.58 5.00 -16.28
N PRO A 122 7.51 5.79 -16.13
CA PRO A 122 7.51 7.18 -16.58
C PRO A 122 8.57 7.95 -15.80
N VAL A 123 9.43 8.67 -16.52
CA VAL A 123 10.53 9.44 -15.95
C VAL A 123 10.41 10.90 -16.35
N ILE A 124 10.71 11.78 -15.40
CA ILE A 124 10.83 13.21 -15.66
C ILE A 124 12.28 13.51 -16.01
N HIS A 125 12.53 13.81 -17.28
CA HIS A 125 13.84 14.30 -17.71
C HIS A 125 13.96 15.79 -17.44
N VAL A 126 14.94 16.17 -16.65
CA VAL A 126 15.25 17.57 -16.36
C VAL A 126 16.49 17.97 -17.15
N MET A 127 16.37 19.03 -17.93
CA MET A 127 17.48 19.63 -18.67
C MET A 127 17.60 21.12 -18.36
N LYS A 128 18.82 21.64 -18.43
CA LYS A 128 19.11 23.06 -18.23
C LYS A 128 19.39 23.72 -19.58
N VAL A 129 18.68 24.80 -19.86
CA VAL A 129 18.91 25.67 -21.01
C VAL A 129 19.30 27.06 -20.54
N LYS A 130 19.81 27.89 -21.46
CA LYS A 130 20.05 29.30 -21.13
C LYS A 130 18.68 29.98 -20.86
N PRO A 131 18.52 30.75 -19.78
CA PRO A 131 17.25 31.41 -19.43
C PRO A 131 16.62 32.20 -20.59
N ASN A 132 17.45 32.93 -21.33
CA ASN A 132 17.02 33.70 -22.50
C ASN A 132 16.50 32.86 -23.68
N LYS A 133 16.68 31.53 -23.66
CA LYS A 133 16.19 30.60 -24.67
C LYS A 133 14.90 29.88 -24.28
N VAL A 134 14.39 30.07 -23.07
CA VAL A 134 13.14 29.44 -22.60
C VAL A 134 11.95 29.86 -23.48
N ASN A 135 11.86 31.15 -23.81
CA ASN A 135 10.81 31.69 -24.68
C ASN A 135 10.81 31.08 -26.09
N LEU A 136 11.97 30.63 -26.59
CA LEU A 136 12.08 29.96 -27.89
C LEU A 136 11.49 28.55 -27.85
N ILE A 137 11.61 27.87 -26.70
CA ILE A 137 11.05 26.52 -26.49
C ILE A 137 9.53 26.62 -26.41
N ILE A 138 9.01 27.56 -25.60
CA ILE A 138 7.56 27.80 -25.48
C ILE A 138 6.97 28.18 -26.84
N GLY A 139 7.65 29.09 -27.54
CA GLY A 139 7.16 29.65 -28.79
C GLY A 139 5.99 30.61 -28.59
N SER A 140 5.64 31.33 -29.65
CA SER A 140 4.54 32.31 -29.60
C SER A 140 3.20 31.63 -29.28
N GLY A 141 2.58 32.02 -28.15
CA GLY A 141 1.33 31.43 -27.66
C GLY A 141 1.42 29.94 -27.29
N GLY A 142 2.63 29.41 -27.02
CA GLY A 142 2.83 28.00 -26.71
C GLY A 142 2.80 27.05 -27.91
N ARG A 143 2.79 27.59 -29.14
CA ARG A 143 2.67 26.78 -30.38
C ARG A 143 3.79 25.76 -30.53
N THR A 144 5.02 26.12 -30.21
CA THR A 144 6.19 25.25 -30.34
C THR A 144 6.14 24.09 -29.35
N ILE A 145 5.80 24.35 -28.08
CA ILE A 145 5.60 23.28 -27.09
C ILE A 145 4.48 22.32 -27.53
N LYS A 146 3.35 22.83 -28.04
CA LYS A 146 2.24 21.97 -28.49
C LYS A 146 2.64 21.05 -29.64
N SER A 147 3.34 21.58 -30.65
CA SER A 147 3.86 20.76 -31.76
C SER A 147 4.86 19.70 -31.26
N ILE A 148 5.76 20.05 -30.32
CA ILE A 148 6.66 19.05 -29.73
C ILE A 148 5.89 17.95 -29.01
N LEU A 149 4.85 18.27 -28.23
CA LEU A 149 4.02 17.28 -27.53
C LEU A 149 3.33 16.33 -28.53
N GLU A 150 2.74 16.88 -29.59
CA GLU A 150 2.05 16.12 -30.65
C GLU A 150 3.00 15.21 -31.44
N GLU A 151 4.20 15.70 -31.78
CA GLU A 151 5.18 14.95 -32.59
C GLU A 151 5.94 13.89 -31.78
N THR A 152 6.27 14.18 -30.53
CA THR A 152 7.11 13.31 -29.70
C THR A 152 6.33 12.36 -28.80
N GLY A 153 5.03 12.61 -28.60
CA GLY A 153 4.18 11.84 -27.69
C GLY A 153 4.53 12.05 -26.21
N VAL A 154 5.37 13.04 -25.88
CA VAL A 154 5.66 13.45 -24.50
C VAL A 154 4.36 13.95 -23.86
N TYR A 155 4.07 13.52 -22.63
CA TYR A 155 2.85 13.90 -21.92
C TYR A 155 2.83 15.40 -21.55
N ALA A 156 3.95 15.92 -21.02
CA ALA A 156 4.03 17.33 -20.61
C ALA A 156 5.46 17.90 -20.69
N ILE A 157 5.54 19.21 -20.95
CA ILE A 157 6.77 20.01 -20.88
C ILE A 157 6.54 21.20 -19.96
N ASP A 158 7.27 21.27 -18.84
CA ASP A 158 7.31 22.43 -17.92
C ASP A 158 8.62 23.19 -18.15
N ALA A 159 8.54 24.43 -18.60
CA ALA A 159 9.70 25.29 -18.85
C ALA A 159 9.64 26.51 -17.93
N ARG A 160 10.70 26.69 -17.13
CA ARG A 160 10.80 27.75 -16.12
C ARG A 160 11.79 28.84 -16.55
N ASP A 161 11.55 30.06 -16.08
CA ASP A 161 12.35 31.23 -16.41
C ASP A 161 13.82 31.12 -16.00
N ASP A 162 14.14 30.27 -15.01
CA ASP A 162 15.51 29.98 -14.58
C ASP A 162 16.30 29.06 -15.54
N GLY A 163 15.70 28.70 -16.68
CA GLY A 163 16.26 27.80 -17.67
C GLY A 163 16.05 26.32 -17.36
N THR A 164 15.28 25.96 -16.32
CA THR A 164 14.94 24.56 -16.03
C THR A 164 13.79 24.10 -16.92
N VAL A 165 14.02 23.06 -17.72
CA VAL A 165 12.98 22.43 -18.56
C VAL A 165 12.81 20.98 -18.12
N ARG A 166 11.57 20.60 -17.81
CA ARG A 166 11.18 19.26 -17.38
C ARG A 166 10.29 18.63 -18.45
N ARG A 167 10.66 17.45 -18.93
CA ARG A 167 9.87 16.63 -19.85
C ARG A 167 9.34 15.42 -19.11
N THR A 168 8.03 15.23 -19.12
CA THR A 168 7.36 14.08 -18.53
C THR A 168 6.89 13.17 -19.66
N TRP A 169 7.40 11.93 -19.69
CA TRP A 169 6.91 10.88 -20.58
C TRP A 169 5.72 10.15 -19.96
#